data_AF-A0A421JNX2-F1
#
_entry.id   AF-A0A421JNX2-F1
#
_cell.length_a   1.000
_cell.length_b   1.000
_cell.length_c   1.000
_cell.angle_alpha   90.00
_cell.angle_beta   90.00
_cell.angle_gamma   90.00
#
_symmetry.space_group_name_H-M   'P 1'
#
loop_
_entity.id
_entity.type
_entity.pdbx_description
1 polymer ?
#
loop_
_entity_poly.entity_id
_entity_poly.type
_entity_poly.pdbx_seq_one_letter_code
_entity_poly.pdbx_strand_id
1 'polypeptide(L)'
;MTQLVSPSDALIALSDYILDAVDELRQVQYKKKGRTYRFVNNTFQRVRQQDKHLIIDPDYLNQDIGLLSAFTILYNINNGEILSEFPDLCVTILSMARQLERNKWYENENSCVVNIRHASYDPRDLKDLADEYIEMHPITDDHIKYGINLMYAAKLNFLHTDHHIGTKLEGLYMRQFIEGYFGEEALNSPDVLIALKSCVHWGNIKGMLYKLGIPNIDISSELVENFSTFPEPDENLKLNVYQRYPSGTSKYSLIRKSLDILCEWKYSKLIPLPQDLDLDWIYQLCYDIETNPIRYHLRSKTKRLSIDPVNLGDLNTKYSAKIKQVLSIIAIIINIFQETGADFLLQNSKLNNFGPELINSHKQYHDKLIKLRDQIESYEDKEWNSEDIVIRLDSGDSNNSLYHRITETKGGSYC
;
A
#
# COMPACT_ATOMS: atom_id res chain seq x y z
N MET A 1 -15.51 39.17 59.60
CA MET A 1 -16.77 38.93 58.85
C MET A 1 -16.39 38.30 57.53
N THR A 2 -16.63 37.02 57.35
CA THR A 2 -16.45 36.30 56.09
C THR A 2 -17.57 36.71 55.15
N GLN A 3 -17.24 37.42 54.07
CA GLN A 3 -18.20 37.72 53.01
C GLN A 3 -18.65 36.39 52.40
N LEU A 4 -19.93 36.05 52.57
CA LEU A 4 -20.57 34.93 51.89
C LEU A 4 -20.62 35.27 50.41
N VAL A 5 -19.76 34.60 49.62
CA VAL A 5 -19.80 34.63 48.16
C VAL A 5 -21.19 34.18 47.74
N SER A 6 -21.90 34.98 46.94
CA SER A 6 -23.24 34.59 46.50
C SER A 6 -23.14 33.36 45.59
N PRO A 7 -24.16 32.49 45.55
CA PRO A 7 -24.16 31.35 44.63
C PRO A 7 -23.91 31.73 43.17
N SER A 8 -24.31 32.96 42.77
CA SER A 8 -24.06 33.49 41.44
C SER A 8 -22.57 33.80 41.22
N ASP A 9 -21.90 34.39 42.21
CA ASP A 9 -20.47 34.69 42.14
C ASP A 9 -19.63 33.40 42.15
N ALA A 10 -20.08 32.37 42.87
CA ALA A 10 -19.46 31.04 42.85
C ALA A 10 -19.61 30.35 41.48
N LEU A 11 -20.75 30.52 40.81
CA LEU A 11 -20.97 29.98 39.46
C LEU A 11 -20.17 30.73 38.39
N ILE A 12 -20.03 32.05 38.52
CA ILE A 12 -19.19 32.86 37.64
C ILE A 12 -17.73 32.44 37.81
N ALA A 13 -17.23 32.37 39.05
CA ALA A 13 -15.86 31.93 39.33
C ALA A 13 -15.57 30.49 38.84
N LEU A 14 -16.55 29.58 38.94
CA LEU A 14 -16.42 28.22 38.40
C LEU A 14 -16.41 28.23 36.86
N SER A 15 -17.22 29.08 36.24
CA SER A 15 -17.27 29.22 34.78
C SER A 15 -15.97 29.81 34.24
N ASP A 16 -15.42 30.84 34.91
CA ASP A 16 -14.13 31.44 34.59
C ASP A 16 -12.99 30.42 34.77
N TYR A 17 -13.00 29.64 35.85
CA TYR A 17 -12.04 28.55 36.05
C TYR A 17 -12.14 27.47 34.96
N ILE A 18 -13.35 27.09 34.53
CA ILE A 18 -13.54 26.14 33.42
C ILE A 18 -13.05 26.75 32.10
N LEU A 19 -13.30 28.04 31.86
CA LEU A 19 -12.85 28.73 30.64
C LEU A 19 -11.33 28.88 30.60
N ASP A 20 -10.69 29.23 31.72
CA ASP A 20 -9.23 29.30 31.85
C ASP A 20 -8.58 27.92 31.68
N ALA A 21 -9.18 26.86 32.27
CA ALA A 21 -8.75 25.48 32.05
C ALA A 21 -8.94 25.02 30.59
N VAL A 22 -9.91 25.57 29.86
CA VAL A 22 -10.12 25.29 28.43
C VAL A 22 -9.07 25.97 27.55
N ASP A 23 -8.58 27.14 27.92
CA ASP A 23 -7.44 27.76 27.21
C ASP A 23 -6.11 27.04 27.50
N GLU A 24 -5.92 26.47 28.70
CA GLU A 24 -4.82 25.54 28.97
C GLU A 24 -4.94 24.26 28.11
N LEU A 25 -6.16 23.74 27.92
CA LEU A 25 -6.40 22.57 27.05
C LEU A 25 -6.03 22.83 25.58
N ARG A 26 -6.16 24.06 25.06
CA ARG A 26 -5.71 24.41 23.69
C ARG A 26 -4.21 24.25 23.48
N GLN A 27 -3.42 24.36 24.55
CA GLN A 27 -1.97 24.11 24.52
C GLN A 27 -1.59 22.65 24.71
N VAL A 28 -2.54 21.78 25.11
CA VAL A 28 -2.29 20.36 25.31
C VAL A 28 -1.98 19.70 23.97
N GLN A 29 -0.70 19.35 23.81
CA GLN A 29 -0.19 18.52 22.74
C GLN A 29 0.21 17.17 23.32
N TYR A 30 -0.12 16.08 22.63
CA TYR A 30 0.41 14.77 22.97
C TYR A 30 0.93 14.05 21.73
N LYS A 31 1.93 13.20 21.93
CA LYS A 31 2.49 12.32 20.89
C LYS A 31 1.90 10.93 21.03
N LYS A 32 1.35 10.39 19.94
CA LYS A 32 0.88 8.99 19.87
C LYS A 32 1.31 8.38 18.54
N LYS A 33 2.00 7.23 18.60
CA LYS A 33 2.58 6.54 17.43
C LYS A 33 3.41 7.49 16.54
N GLY A 34 4.24 8.34 17.16
CA GLY A 34 5.09 9.32 16.46
C GLY A 34 4.36 10.50 15.81
N ARG A 35 3.07 10.70 16.11
CA ARG A 35 2.27 11.82 15.57
C ARG A 35 1.87 12.77 16.69
N THR A 36 2.00 14.07 16.44
CA THR A 36 1.58 15.12 17.36
C THR A 36 0.10 15.44 17.14
N TYR A 37 -0.66 15.47 18.23
CA TYR A 37 -2.06 15.87 18.26
C TYR A 37 -2.19 17.10 19.14
N ARG A 38 -2.97 18.09 18.69
CA ARG A 38 -3.31 19.30 19.45
C ARG A 38 -4.82 19.34 19.65
N PHE A 39 -5.25 19.80 20.81
CA PHE A 39 -6.66 20.00 21.07
C PHE A 39 -7.16 21.25 20.34
N VAL A 40 -8.05 21.07 19.37
CA VAL A 40 -8.63 22.14 18.54
C VAL A 40 -10.12 21.84 18.35
N ASN A 41 -11.01 22.81 18.59
CA ASN A 41 -12.46 22.66 18.45
C ASN A 41 -13.02 21.42 19.18
N ASN A 42 -12.76 21.30 20.49
CA ASN A 42 -13.21 20.21 21.35
C ASN A 42 -12.82 18.79 20.91
N THR A 43 -11.82 18.65 20.02
CA THR A 43 -11.31 17.37 19.55
C THR A 43 -9.79 17.42 19.40
N PHE A 44 -9.13 16.28 19.59
CA PHE A 44 -7.70 16.19 19.29
C PHE A 44 -7.50 16.01 17.79
N GLN A 45 -6.98 17.05 17.16
CA GLN A 45 -6.65 17.05 15.75
C GLN A 45 -5.16 16.78 15.57
N ARG A 46 -4.81 15.99 14.57
CA ARG A 46 -3.41 15.75 14.23
C ARG A 46 -2.80 17.07 13.74
N VAL A 47 -1.74 17.52 14.38
CA VAL A 47 -0.93 18.63 13.86
C VAL A 47 -0.20 18.10 12.63
N ARG A 48 -0.58 18.59 11.45
CA ARG A 48 0.20 18.36 10.24
C ARG A 48 1.42 19.26 10.33
N GLN A 49 2.58 18.67 10.63
CA GLN A 49 3.82 19.43 10.62
C GLN A 49 4.10 19.81 9.15
N GLN A 50 4.24 21.11 8.89
CA GLN A 50 4.62 21.63 7.56
C GLN A 50 6.11 21.41 7.26
N ASP A 51 6.90 20.99 8.27
CA ASP A 51 8.32 20.65 8.19
C ASP A 51 8.69 19.60 7.12
N LYS A 52 7.71 18.89 6.54
CA LYS A 52 7.90 17.88 5.50
C LYS A 52 7.21 18.21 4.17
N HIS A 53 6.47 19.33 4.11
CA HIS A 53 5.81 19.76 2.89
C HIS A 53 6.83 20.52 2.03
N LEU A 54 6.83 20.23 0.73
CA LEU A 54 7.63 20.99 -0.21
C LEU A 54 6.99 22.37 -0.39
N ILE A 55 7.74 23.43 -0.08
CA ILE A 55 7.32 24.80 -0.35
C ILE A 55 7.75 25.17 -1.76
N ILE A 56 6.86 25.79 -2.52
CA ILE A 56 7.10 26.20 -3.90
C ILE A 56 6.60 27.62 -4.16
N ASP A 57 7.10 28.24 -5.23
CA ASP A 57 6.61 29.48 -5.78
C ASP A 57 6.42 29.37 -7.31
N PRO A 58 5.25 28.90 -7.77
CA PRO A 58 4.98 28.72 -9.19
C PRO A 58 4.94 30.04 -9.97
N ASP A 59 4.83 31.19 -9.30
CA ASP A 59 4.82 32.51 -9.95
C ASP A 59 6.25 33.00 -10.24
N TYR A 60 7.26 32.49 -9.52
CA TYR A 60 8.66 32.94 -9.61
C TYR A 60 9.65 31.76 -9.66
N LEU A 61 9.59 30.98 -10.75
CA LEU A 61 10.40 29.77 -10.95
C LEU A 61 11.93 30.01 -10.94
N ASN A 62 12.38 31.25 -11.17
CA ASN A 62 13.80 31.60 -11.15
C ASN A 62 14.42 31.63 -9.74
N GLN A 63 13.59 31.61 -8.69
CA GLN A 63 14.05 31.60 -7.30
C GLN A 63 14.33 30.17 -6.78
N ASP A 64 13.95 29.13 -7.55
CA ASP A 64 14.12 27.72 -7.17
C ASP A 64 13.65 27.40 -5.73
N ILE A 65 12.51 27.97 -5.32
CA ILE A 65 11.98 27.84 -3.95
C ILE A 65 11.78 26.37 -3.57
N GLY A 66 11.35 25.53 -4.52
CA GLY A 66 11.25 24.09 -4.32
C GLY A 66 12.58 23.46 -3.89
N LEU A 67 13.68 23.82 -4.55
CA LEU A 67 15.01 23.32 -4.21
C LEU A 67 15.43 23.77 -2.80
N LEU A 68 15.29 25.07 -2.51
CA LEU A 68 15.65 25.63 -1.19
C LEU A 68 14.83 24.99 -0.07
N SER A 69 13.55 24.72 -0.33
CA SER A 69 12.68 24.02 0.62
C SER A 69 13.14 22.60 0.86
N ALA A 70 13.46 21.84 -0.21
CA ALA A 70 13.98 20.49 -0.07
C ALA A 70 15.33 20.46 0.68
N PHE A 71 16.22 21.43 0.43
CA PHE A 71 17.47 21.57 1.17
C PHE A 71 17.22 21.83 2.64
N THR A 72 16.30 22.75 2.97
CA THR A 72 15.92 23.02 4.36
C THR A 72 15.38 21.77 5.05
N ILE A 73 14.57 20.95 4.36
CA ILE A 73 14.06 19.69 4.89
C ILE A 73 15.20 18.70 5.18
N LEU A 74 16.15 18.55 4.25
CA LEU A 74 17.30 17.65 4.39
C LEU A 74 18.26 18.13 5.50
N TYR A 75 18.54 19.43 5.57
CA TYR A 75 19.37 20.04 6.61
C TYR A 75 18.77 19.83 8.02
N ASN A 76 17.45 19.80 8.14
CA ASN A 76 16.79 19.53 9.41
C ASN A 76 16.76 18.04 9.79
N ILE A 77 17.15 17.12 8.88
CA ILE A 77 17.35 15.71 9.21
C ILE A 77 18.72 15.60 9.86
N ASN A 78 18.71 15.27 11.15
CA ASN A 78 19.92 15.04 11.93
C ASN A 78 20.96 16.18 11.78
N ASN A 79 20.48 17.43 11.80
CA ASN A 79 21.28 18.65 11.63
C ASN A 79 22.17 18.67 10.38
N GLY A 80 21.76 17.99 9.32
CA GLY A 80 22.41 18.01 8.02
C GLY A 80 23.47 16.93 7.82
N GLU A 81 23.66 16.00 8.76
CA GLU A 81 24.62 14.90 8.62
C GLU A 81 24.38 14.10 7.32
N ILE A 82 23.11 13.86 6.94
CA ILE A 82 22.74 13.17 5.70
C ILE A 82 23.29 13.85 4.43
N LEU A 83 23.45 15.18 4.43
CA LEU A 83 23.98 15.92 3.29
C LEU A 83 25.43 15.56 3.00
N SER A 84 26.17 15.15 4.03
CA SER A 84 27.57 14.73 3.95
C SER A 84 27.71 13.22 3.74
N GLU A 85 26.87 12.40 4.38
CA GLU A 85 26.92 10.94 4.27
C GLU A 85 26.37 10.42 2.95
N PHE A 86 25.28 11.01 2.45
CA PHE A 86 24.58 10.57 1.24
C PHE A 86 24.36 11.74 0.27
N PRO A 87 25.43 12.36 -0.27
CA PRO A 87 25.30 13.56 -1.10
C PRO A 87 24.50 13.31 -2.37
N ASP A 88 24.75 12.22 -3.10
CA ASP A 88 24.04 11.91 -4.35
C ASP A 88 22.53 11.71 -4.14
N LEU A 89 22.13 11.10 -3.01
CA LEU A 89 20.71 10.98 -2.65
C LEU A 89 20.10 12.36 -2.38
N CYS A 90 20.81 13.20 -1.62
CA CYS A 90 20.36 14.53 -1.30
C CYS A 90 20.19 15.37 -2.57
N VAL A 91 21.19 15.40 -3.45
CA VAL A 91 21.14 16.09 -4.75
C VAL A 91 20.03 15.52 -5.63
N THR A 92 19.79 14.21 -5.61
CA THR A 92 18.63 13.59 -6.27
C THR A 92 17.31 14.18 -5.76
N ILE A 93 17.12 14.28 -4.44
CA ILE A 93 15.89 14.85 -3.84
C ILE A 93 15.74 16.34 -4.17
N LEU A 94 16.83 17.11 -4.11
CA LEU A 94 16.86 18.53 -4.49
C LEU A 94 16.48 18.73 -5.96
N SER A 95 17.04 17.91 -6.84
CA SER A 95 16.71 17.94 -8.27
C SER A 95 15.23 17.64 -8.51
N MET A 96 14.66 16.66 -7.80
CA MET A 96 13.24 16.33 -7.92
C MET A 96 12.35 17.48 -7.45
N ALA A 97 12.68 18.13 -6.33
CA ALA A 97 11.93 19.27 -5.84
C ALA A 97 11.87 20.41 -6.88
N ARG A 98 13.00 20.74 -7.49
CA ARG A 98 13.10 21.71 -8.59
C ARG A 98 12.25 21.29 -9.80
N GLN A 99 12.31 20.02 -10.21
CA GLN A 99 11.55 19.52 -11.36
C GLN A 99 10.03 19.52 -11.10
N LEU A 100 9.60 19.15 -9.89
CA LEU A 100 8.19 19.18 -9.50
C LEU A 100 7.62 20.60 -9.59
N GLU A 101 8.35 21.59 -9.08
CA GLU A 101 7.97 23.01 -9.13
C GLU A 101 7.86 23.51 -10.57
N ARG A 102 8.93 23.36 -11.36
CA ARG A 102 9.03 23.90 -12.72
C ARG A 102 8.03 23.31 -13.69
N ASN A 103 7.75 22.01 -13.58
CA ASN A 103 6.85 21.29 -14.50
C ASN A 103 5.43 21.09 -13.94
N LYS A 104 5.13 21.62 -12.74
CA LYS A 104 3.83 21.48 -12.08
C LYS A 104 3.38 20.02 -11.90
N TRP A 105 4.31 19.13 -11.57
CA TRP A 105 4.05 17.70 -11.35
C TRP A 105 3.47 17.40 -9.94
N TYR A 106 2.65 18.30 -9.42
CA TYR A 106 2.01 18.24 -8.12
C TYR A 106 0.54 18.69 -8.20
N GLU A 107 -0.24 18.46 -7.14
CA GLU A 107 -1.59 19.02 -7.01
C GLU A 107 -1.94 19.34 -5.54
N ASN A 108 -2.86 20.27 -5.32
CA ASN A 108 -3.27 20.66 -3.97
C ASN A 108 -4.00 19.55 -3.20
N GLU A 109 -4.67 18.63 -3.90
CA GLU A 109 -5.51 17.60 -3.25
C GLU A 109 -4.68 16.46 -2.64
N ASN A 110 -3.71 15.92 -3.38
CA ASN A 110 -3.00 14.69 -2.99
C ASN A 110 -1.47 14.82 -2.88
N SER A 111 -0.88 15.96 -3.24
CA SER A 111 0.55 16.22 -3.00
C SER A 111 0.78 16.96 -1.69
N CYS A 112 1.90 16.68 -1.03
CA CYS A 112 2.37 17.42 0.14
C CYS A 112 3.16 18.66 -0.28
N VAL A 113 2.48 19.61 -0.93
CA VAL A 113 3.06 20.84 -1.47
C VAL A 113 2.31 22.05 -0.92
N VAL A 114 3.03 23.13 -0.61
CA VAL A 114 2.47 24.39 -0.08
C VAL A 114 3.05 25.56 -0.86
N ASN A 115 2.22 26.53 -1.23
CA ASN A 115 2.70 27.77 -1.83
C ASN A 115 3.43 28.62 -0.78
N ILE A 116 4.54 29.28 -1.14
CA ILE A 116 5.35 30.11 -0.25
C ILE A 116 4.53 31.17 0.51
N ARG A 117 3.45 31.71 -0.09
CA ARG A 117 2.55 32.67 0.55
C ARG A 117 1.80 32.12 1.77
N HIS A 118 1.78 30.80 1.94
CA HIS A 118 1.10 30.07 3.01
C HIS A 118 2.05 29.21 3.85
N ALA A 119 3.37 29.35 3.63
CA ALA A 119 4.37 28.60 4.35
C ALA A 119 4.57 29.14 5.78
N SER A 120 4.87 28.24 6.72
CA SER A 120 5.19 28.61 8.11
C SER A 120 6.62 29.11 8.33
N TYR A 121 7.48 28.99 7.32
CA TYR A 121 8.87 29.42 7.32
C TYR A 121 9.29 29.82 5.91
N ASP A 122 10.38 30.57 5.78
CA ASP A 122 10.94 30.98 4.50
C ASP A 122 12.16 30.09 4.14
N PRO A 123 12.09 29.25 3.09
CA PRO A 123 13.23 28.43 2.68
C PRO A 123 14.48 29.22 2.29
N ARG A 124 14.33 30.52 1.99
CA ARG A 124 15.45 31.39 1.58
C ARG A 124 16.41 31.69 2.74
N ASP A 125 16.01 31.43 3.99
CA ASP A 125 16.86 31.61 5.16
C ASP A 125 18.15 30.77 5.11
N LEU A 126 18.15 29.65 4.38
CA LEU A 126 19.31 28.77 4.18
C LEU A 126 19.88 28.84 2.76
N LYS A 127 19.56 29.88 1.99
CA LYS A 127 19.92 29.97 0.57
C LYS A 127 21.43 29.87 0.32
N ASP A 128 22.24 30.61 1.08
CA ASP A 128 23.69 30.64 0.84
C ASP A 128 24.33 29.25 1.05
N LEU A 129 23.87 28.50 2.06
CA LEU A 129 24.31 27.12 2.31
C LEU A 129 23.82 26.17 1.22
N ALA A 130 22.60 26.34 0.73
CA ALA A 130 22.05 25.52 -0.35
C ALA A 130 22.82 25.75 -1.67
N ASP A 131 23.15 27.00 -1.98
CA ASP A 131 23.91 27.37 -3.17
C ASP A 131 25.34 26.80 -3.11
N GLU A 132 26.03 26.95 -1.97
CA GLU A 132 27.36 26.36 -1.75
C GLU A 132 27.32 24.83 -1.90
N TYR A 133 26.29 24.18 -1.35
CA TYR A 133 26.12 22.74 -1.46
C TYR A 133 25.91 22.26 -2.90
N ILE A 134 25.10 22.98 -3.69
CA ILE A 134 24.87 22.66 -5.10
C ILE A 134 26.10 22.96 -5.97
N GLU A 135 26.90 23.96 -5.60
CA GLU A 135 28.18 24.23 -6.28
C GLU A 135 29.18 23.09 -6.05
N MET A 136 29.27 22.57 -4.82
CA MET A 136 30.11 21.41 -4.48
C MET A 136 29.59 20.08 -5.04
N HIS A 137 28.26 19.94 -5.14
CA HIS A 137 27.59 18.75 -5.64
C HIS A 137 26.60 19.09 -6.76
N PRO A 138 27.09 19.37 -7.99
CA PRO A 138 26.25 19.78 -9.10
C PRO A 138 25.17 18.75 -9.46
N ILE A 139 23.95 19.23 -9.69
CA ILE A 139 22.86 18.40 -10.20
C ILE A 139 23.19 17.92 -11.62
N THR A 140 22.95 16.64 -11.88
CA THR A 140 23.20 15.96 -13.16
C THR A 140 21.89 15.34 -13.68
N ASP A 141 21.89 14.91 -14.94
CA ASP A 141 20.73 14.23 -15.53
C ASP A 141 20.43 12.89 -14.83
N ASP A 142 21.47 12.21 -14.33
CA ASP A 142 21.30 10.96 -13.57
C ASP A 142 20.55 11.20 -12.27
N HIS A 143 20.83 12.29 -11.55
CA HIS A 143 20.09 12.66 -10.34
C HIS A 143 18.58 12.83 -10.63
N ILE A 144 18.23 13.47 -11.75
CA ILE A 144 16.83 13.63 -12.17
C ILE A 144 16.21 12.26 -12.48
N LYS A 145 16.91 11.42 -13.25
CA LYS A 145 16.46 10.08 -13.62
C LYS A 145 16.24 9.19 -12.39
N TYR A 146 17.18 9.18 -11.45
CA TYR A 146 17.09 8.41 -10.21
C TYR A 146 15.91 8.85 -9.38
N GLY A 147 15.70 10.17 -9.24
CA GLY A 147 14.57 10.71 -8.52
C GLY A 147 13.22 10.32 -9.11
N ILE A 148 13.10 10.30 -10.44
CA ILE A 148 11.90 9.82 -11.15
C ILE A 148 11.65 8.33 -10.87
N ASN A 149 12.70 7.51 -10.95
CA ASN A 149 12.61 6.08 -10.66
C ASN A 149 12.15 5.81 -9.22
N LEU A 150 12.67 6.56 -8.25
CA LEU A 150 12.22 6.48 -6.85
C LEU A 150 10.76 6.89 -6.68
N MET A 151 10.31 7.95 -7.38
CA MET A 151 8.91 8.37 -7.37
C MET A 151 7.99 7.28 -7.91
N TYR A 152 8.34 6.67 -9.04
CA TYR A 152 7.57 5.55 -9.60
C TYR A 152 7.53 4.35 -8.66
N ALA A 153 8.67 3.92 -8.15
CA ALA A 153 8.76 2.81 -7.20
C ALA A 153 7.93 3.09 -5.93
N ALA A 154 7.92 4.33 -5.44
CA ALA A 154 7.09 4.73 -4.31
C ALA A 154 5.59 4.70 -4.63
N LYS A 155 5.16 5.10 -5.84
CA LYS A 155 3.75 5.05 -6.23
C LYS A 155 3.27 3.62 -6.48
N LEU A 156 4.14 2.77 -6.99
CA LEU A 156 3.91 1.33 -7.13
C LEU A 156 3.80 0.65 -5.76
N ASN A 157 4.65 1.00 -4.81
CA ASN A 157 4.51 0.58 -3.42
C ASN A 157 3.17 1.04 -2.82
N PHE A 158 2.78 2.29 -3.07
CA PHE A 158 1.48 2.80 -2.63
C PHE A 158 0.34 1.96 -3.20
N LEU A 159 0.36 1.67 -4.50
CA LEU A 159 -0.64 0.86 -5.17
C LEU A 159 -0.81 -0.50 -4.48
N HIS A 160 0.28 -1.17 -4.09
CA HIS A 160 0.20 -2.51 -3.52
C HIS A 160 0.02 -2.56 -1.99
N THR A 161 0.44 -1.51 -1.27
CA THR A 161 0.56 -1.56 0.20
C THR A 161 -0.11 -0.41 0.97
N ASP A 162 -0.73 0.56 0.29
CA ASP A 162 -1.20 1.84 0.85
C ASP A 162 -0.09 2.76 1.42
N HIS A 163 1.17 2.38 1.29
CA HIS A 163 2.31 3.15 1.77
C HIS A 163 3.26 3.44 0.62
N HIS A 164 3.70 4.70 0.49
CA HIS A 164 4.74 5.05 -0.48
C HIS A 164 6.09 4.48 -0.01
N ILE A 165 6.38 4.68 1.27
CA ILE A 165 7.50 4.14 2.02
C ILE A 165 6.97 3.70 3.40
N GLY A 166 7.29 2.47 3.82
CA GLY A 166 6.83 1.86 5.07
C GLY A 166 7.64 2.29 6.30
N THR A 167 7.66 1.45 7.35
CA THR A 167 8.57 1.64 8.50
C THR A 167 10.03 1.32 8.17
N LYS A 168 10.27 0.65 7.04
CA LYS A 168 11.56 0.34 6.43
C LYS A 168 11.43 0.45 4.91
N LEU A 169 12.56 0.41 4.19
CA LEU A 169 12.55 0.34 2.72
C LEU A 169 12.09 -1.06 2.28
N GLU A 170 10.87 -1.10 1.76
CA GLU A 170 10.20 -2.29 1.23
C GLU A 170 9.83 -2.06 -0.24
N GLY A 171 9.48 -3.14 -0.93
CA GLY A 171 9.24 -3.12 -2.38
C GLY A 171 10.51 -3.44 -3.15
N LEU A 172 10.35 -4.27 -4.19
CA LEU A 172 11.46 -4.80 -4.97
C LEU A 172 12.28 -3.66 -5.61
N TYR A 173 11.62 -2.81 -6.39
CA TYR A 173 12.27 -1.73 -7.12
C TYR A 173 12.82 -0.62 -6.23
N MET A 174 12.10 -0.25 -5.16
CA MET A 174 12.60 0.76 -4.22
C MET A 174 13.93 0.33 -3.60
N ARG A 175 14.05 -0.93 -3.18
CA ARG A 175 15.31 -1.46 -2.64
C ARG A 175 16.39 -1.53 -3.72
N GLN A 176 16.07 -2.08 -4.89
CA GLN A 176 17.03 -2.18 -6.00
C GLN A 176 17.57 -0.82 -6.44
N PHE A 177 16.73 0.20 -6.53
CA PHE A 177 17.15 1.55 -6.90
C PHE A 177 17.97 2.22 -5.81
N ILE A 178 17.57 2.10 -4.53
CA ILE A 178 18.38 2.69 -3.46
C ILE A 178 19.76 2.05 -3.37
N GLU A 179 19.82 0.71 -3.41
CA GLU A 179 21.08 -0.03 -3.39
C GLU A 179 21.94 0.28 -4.62
N GLY A 180 21.34 0.29 -5.80
CA GLY A 180 22.04 0.52 -7.06
C GLY A 180 22.52 1.96 -7.26
N TYR A 181 21.82 2.95 -6.73
CA TYR A 181 22.16 4.37 -6.93
C TYR A 181 22.96 4.97 -5.77
N PHE A 182 22.74 4.52 -4.54
CA PHE A 182 23.30 5.15 -3.33
C PHE A 182 24.01 4.15 -2.39
N GLY A 183 24.12 2.88 -2.79
CA GLY A 183 24.82 1.83 -2.02
C GLY A 183 23.96 1.12 -0.98
N GLU A 184 24.47 -0.01 -0.49
CA GLU A 184 23.76 -0.88 0.48
C GLU A 184 23.52 -0.18 1.84
N GLU A 185 24.44 0.71 2.25
CA GLU A 185 24.34 1.46 3.52
C GLU A 185 23.07 2.33 3.55
N ALA A 186 22.68 2.90 2.41
CA ALA A 186 21.48 3.71 2.28
C ALA A 186 20.19 2.91 2.53
N LEU A 187 20.19 1.58 2.33
CA LEU A 187 19.02 0.73 2.60
C LEU A 187 18.63 0.70 4.08
N ASN A 188 19.62 0.85 4.96
CA ASN A 188 19.47 0.67 6.40
C ASN A 188 19.55 1.99 7.17
N SER A 189 19.90 3.11 6.50
CA SER A 189 19.97 4.42 7.13
C SER A 189 18.59 4.97 7.52
N PRO A 190 18.36 5.31 8.80
CA PRO A 190 17.14 5.98 9.24
C PRO A 190 16.93 7.35 8.58
N ASP A 191 18.01 8.08 8.30
CA ASP A 191 17.96 9.42 7.73
C ASP A 191 17.54 9.37 6.26
N VAL A 192 18.07 8.41 5.49
CA VAL A 192 17.61 8.10 4.12
C VAL A 192 16.12 7.77 4.10
N LEU A 193 15.65 6.94 5.05
CA LEU A 193 14.23 6.61 5.16
C LEU A 193 13.36 7.84 5.45
N ILE A 194 13.82 8.76 6.31
CA ILE A 194 13.11 10.01 6.64
C ILE A 194 13.07 10.93 5.41
N ALA A 195 14.20 11.11 4.72
CA ALA A 195 14.32 11.94 3.53
C ALA A 195 13.38 11.46 2.41
N LEU A 196 13.39 10.16 2.13
CA LEU A 196 12.51 9.55 1.14
C LEU A 196 11.03 9.68 1.51
N LYS A 197 10.67 9.48 2.79
CA LYS A 197 9.29 9.67 3.27
C LYS A 197 8.78 11.08 3.03
N SER A 198 9.63 12.09 3.12
CA SER A 198 9.25 13.47 2.78
C SER A 198 9.08 13.60 1.26
N CYS A 199 10.13 13.27 0.50
CA CYS A 199 10.20 13.50 -0.93
C CYS A 199 9.09 12.84 -1.74
N VAL A 200 8.82 11.54 -1.51
CA VAL A 200 7.89 10.76 -2.34
C VAL A 200 6.45 11.24 -2.28
N HIS A 201 6.08 12.07 -1.29
CA HIS A 201 4.73 12.61 -1.14
C HIS A 201 4.53 13.95 -1.86
N TRP A 202 5.59 14.59 -2.36
CA TRP A 202 5.48 15.85 -3.10
C TRP A 202 4.91 15.64 -4.51
N GLY A 203 5.27 14.53 -5.17
CA GLY A 203 4.82 14.21 -6.51
C GLY A 203 3.35 13.75 -6.59
N ASN A 204 2.66 14.20 -7.62
CA ASN A 204 1.26 13.86 -7.88
C ASN A 204 1.07 12.35 -8.06
N ILE A 205 0.18 11.75 -7.26
CA ILE A 205 -0.07 10.30 -7.33
C ILE A 205 -0.79 9.89 -8.63
N LYS A 206 -1.79 10.66 -9.09
CA LYS A 206 -2.61 10.29 -10.24
C LYS A 206 -1.81 10.34 -11.53
N GLY A 207 -1.03 11.40 -11.74
CA GLY A 207 -0.17 11.56 -12.91
C GLY A 207 0.89 10.44 -13.03
N MET A 208 1.51 10.06 -11.91
CA MET A 208 2.48 8.96 -11.91
C MET A 208 1.84 7.59 -12.12
N LEU A 209 0.67 7.33 -11.53
CA LEU A 209 -0.09 6.09 -11.78
C LEU A 209 -0.60 6.02 -13.23
N TYR A 210 -1.00 7.15 -13.81
CA TYR A 210 -1.34 7.26 -15.23
C TYR A 210 -0.14 6.88 -16.12
N LYS A 211 1.05 7.42 -15.83
CA LYS A 211 2.27 7.08 -16.56
C LYS A 211 2.72 5.62 -16.39
N LEU A 212 2.41 4.99 -15.26
CA LEU A 212 2.61 3.55 -15.06
C LEU A 212 1.63 2.67 -15.89
N GLY A 213 0.73 3.28 -16.67
CA GLY A 213 -0.20 2.56 -17.53
C GLY A 213 -1.39 1.97 -16.79
N ILE A 214 -1.75 2.52 -15.62
CA ILE A 214 -2.93 2.07 -14.88
C ILE A 214 -4.18 2.62 -15.58
N PRO A 215 -5.16 1.77 -15.93
CA PRO A 215 -6.36 2.22 -16.62
C PRO A 215 -7.31 2.99 -15.69
N ASN A 216 -8.18 3.81 -16.29
CA ASN A 216 -9.32 4.45 -15.63
C ASN A 216 -8.98 5.31 -14.39
N ILE A 217 -7.76 5.88 -14.35
CA ILE A 217 -7.41 6.91 -13.37
C ILE A 217 -8.28 8.14 -13.59
N ASP A 218 -8.85 8.69 -12.51
CA ASP A 218 -9.55 9.97 -12.53
C ASP A 218 -8.55 11.14 -12.60
N ILE A 219 -8.10 11.44 -13.82
CA ILE A 219 -7.11 12.48 -14.14
C ILE A 219 -7.73 13.58 -15.01
N SER A 220 -7.49 14.85 -14.64
CA SER A 220 -7.95 16.00 -15.43
C SER A 220 -7.11 16.20 -16.69
N SER A 221 -7.68 16.83 -17.72
CA SER A 221 -6.95 17.16 -18.96
C SER A 221 -5.72 18.03 -18.70
N GLU A 222 -5.81 18.99 -17.78
CA GLU A 222 -4.67 19.82 -17.35
C GLU A 222 -3.55 18.96 -16.77
N LEU A 223 -3.88 17.98 -15.92
CA LEU A 223 -2.86 17.12 -15.32
C LEU A 223 -2.24 16.15 -16.34
N VAL A 224 -3.02 15.69 -17.32
CA VAL A 224 -2.50 14.93 -18.47
C VAL A 224 -1.50 15.77 -19.27
N GLU A 225 -1.81 17.04 -19.52
CA GLU A 225 -0.92 17.96 -20.23
C GLU A 225 0.37 18.22 -19.43
N ASN A 226 0.27 18.52 -18.13
CA ASN A 226 1.44 18.71 -17.26
C ASN A 226 2.33 17.44 -17.20
N PHE A 227 1.72 16.25 -17.23
CA PHE A 227 2.45 14.98 -17.25
C PHE A 227 2.88 14.55 -18.65
N SER A 228 2.53 15.25 -19.73
CA SER A 228 2.98 14.89 -21.08
C SER A 228 4.50 14.90 -21.20
N THR A 229 5.16 15.82 -20.50
CA THR A 229 6.63 15.95 -20.41
C THR A 229 7.26 15.11 -19.32
N PHE A 230 6.46 14.46 -18.45
CA PHE A 230 6.97 13.59 -17.41
C PHE A 230 7.62 12.35 -18.04
N PRO A 231 8.87 11.99 -17.71
CA PRO A 231 9.58 10.88 -18.35
C PRO A 231 8.88 9.53 -18.19
N GLU A 232 8.93 8.69 -19.21
CA GLU A 232 8.28 7.37 -19.18
C GLU A 232 8.98 6.42 -18.19
N PRO A 233 8.21 5.60 -17.44
CA PRO A 233 8.81 4.60 -16.57
C PRO A 233 9.36 3.43 -17.38
N ASP A 234 10.40 2.78 -16.83
CA ASP A 234 10.90 1.51 -17.35
C ASP A 234 9.78 0.47 -17.49
N GLU A 235 9.82 -0.33 -18.55
CA GLU A 235 8.79 -1.34 -18.83
C GLU A 235 8.61 -2.36 -17.68
N ASN A 236 9.68 -2.66 -16.96
CA ASN A 236 9.62 -3.51 -15.77
C ASN A 236 8.70 -2.93 -14.68
N LEU A 237 8.69 -1.61 -14.49
CA LEU A 237 7.81 -0.94 -13.53
C LEU A 237 6.35 -0.99 -14.00
N LYS A 238 6.09 -0.80 -15.29
CA LYS A 238 4.75 -0.93 -15.89
C LYS A 238 4.21 -2.34 -15.73
N LEU A 239 5.02 -3.37 -16.01
CA LEU A 239 4.63 -4.76 -15.82
C LEU A 239 4.36 -5.11 -14.35
N ASN A 240 5.11 -4.51 -13.42
CA ASN A 240 4.94 -4.80 -12.00
C ASN A 240 3.58 -4.37 -11.44
N VAL A 241 2.92 -3.37 -12.04
CA VAL A 241 1.55 -2.95 -11.72
C VAL A 241 0.61 -4.16 -11.65
N TYR A 242 0.77 -5.11 -12.58
CA TYR A 242 -0.12 -6.27 -12.73
C TYR A 242 0.39 -7.53 -12.01
N GLN A 243 1.59 -7.50 -11.44
CA GLN A 243 2.13 -8.64 -10.69
C GLN A 243 1.50 -8.79 -9.30
N ARG A 244 0.88 -7.73 -8.78
CA ARG A 244 0.28 -7.71 -7.45
C ARG A 244 -1.02 -6.93 -7.45
N TYR A 245 -1.94 -7.39 -6.64
CA TYR A 245 -3.24 -6.74 -6.49
C TYR A 245 -3.10 -5.42 -5.73
N PRO A 246 -4.05 -4.47 -5.92
CA PRO A 246 -4.05 -3.21 -5.23
C PRO A 246 -4.29 -3.37 -3.73
N SER A 247 -3.81 -2.42 -2.93
CA SER A 247 -3.96 -2.43 -1.48
C SER A 247 -5.43 -2.53 -1.07
N GLY A 248 -5.70 -3.35 -0.04
CA GLY A 248 -7.06 -3.65 0.44
C GLY A 248 -7.68 -4.92 -0.14
N THR A 249 -7.10 -5.51 -1.20
CA THR A 249 -7.67 -6.68 -1.90
C THR A 249 -6.90 -7.99 -1.68
N SER A 250 -5.84 -7.97 -0.84
CA SER A 250 -4.92 -9.11 -0.65
C SER A 250 -5.55 -10.47 -0.34
N LYS A 251 -6.74 -10.50 0.29
CA LYS A 251 -7.45 -11.76 0.58
C LYS A 251 -8.02 -12.44 -0.67
N TYR A 252 -8.42 -11.66 -1.67
CA TYR A 252 -8.95 -12.19 -2.92
C TYR A 252 -7.82 -12.83 -3.73
N SER A 253 -6.68 -12.13 -3.83
CA SER A 253 -5.44 -12.67 -4.39
C SER A 253 -4.97 -13.94 -3.67
N LEU A 254 -5.04 -13.97 -2.33
CA LEU A 254 -4.73 -15.18 -1.55
C LEU A 254 -5.63 -16.35 -1.95
N ILE A 255 -6.95 -16.16 -1.98
CA ILE A 255 -7.90 -17.21 -2.37
C ILE A 255 -7.60 -17.70 -3.79
N ARG A 256 -7.50 -16.78 -4.75
CA ARG A 256 -7.22 -17.11 -6.16
C ARG A 256 -5.95 -17.94 -6.30
N LYS A 257 -4.85 -17.48 -5.69
CA LYS A 257 -3.54 -18.14 -5.73
C LYS A 257 -3.57 -19.50 -5.03
N SER A 258 -4.22 -19.61 -3.88
CA SER A 258 -4.39 -20.89 -3.18
C SER A 258 -5.13 -21.90 -4.06
N LEU A 259 -6.24 -21.49 -4.67
CA LEU A 259 -7.02 -22.35 -5.55
C LEU A 259 -6.21 -22.77 -6.78
N ASP A 260 -5.45 -21.86 -7.39
CA ASP A 260 -4.59 -22.17 -8.53
C ASP A 260 -3.53 -23.22 -8.21
N ILE A 261 -2.80 -23.04 -7.11
CA ILE A 261 -1.79 -24.00 -6.67
C ILE A 261 -2.42 -25.36 -6.38
N LEU A 262 -3.54 -25.39 -5.65
CA LEU A 262 -4.23 -26.63 -5.32
C LEU A 262 -4.82 -27.31 -6.57
N CYS A 263 -5.20 -26.55 -7.60
CA CYS A 263 -5.69 -27.08 -8.87
C CYS A 263 -4.57 -27.81 -9.64
N GLU A 264 -3.33 -27.32 -9.55
CA GLU A 264 -2.16 -27.89 -10.23
C GLU A 264 -1.60 -29.14 -9.53
N TRP A 265 -2.04 -29.41 -8.30
CA TRP A 265 -1.61 -30.58 -7.55
C TRP A 265 -2.04 -31.90 -8.21
N LYS A 266 -1.17 -32.92 -8.18
CA LYS A 266 -1.34 -34.21 -8.88
C LYS A 266 -2.66 -34.94 -8.59
N TYR A 267 -3.24 -34.78 -7.40
CA TYR A 267 -4.51 -35.41 -7.02
C TYR A 267 -5.69 -34.44 -6.93
N SER A 268 -5.57 -33.23 -7.51
CA SER A 268 -6.65 -32.22 -7.49
C SER A 268 -7.96 -32.70 -8.13
N LYS A 269 -7.87 -33.64 -9.09
CA LYS A 269 -9.02 -34.31 -9.72
C LYS A 269 -9.80 -35.21 -8.75
N LEU A 270 -9.19 -35.64 -7.65
CA LEU A 270 -9.83 -36.49 -6.64
C LEU A 270 -10.46 -35.71 -5.50
N ILE A 271 -10.04 -34.45 -5.26
CA ILE A 271 -10.57 -33.63 -4.17
C ILE A 271 -11.99 -33.18 -4.54
N PRO A 272 -13.05 -33.66 -3.87
CA PRO A 272 -14.38 -33.14 -4.08
C PRO A 272 -14.50 -31.74 -3.47
N LEU A 273 -15.28 -30.86 -4.09
CA LEU A 273 -15.70 -29.60 -3.47
C LEU A 273 -17.11 -29.73 -2.87
N PRO A 274 -17.44 -28.99 -1.80
CA PRO A 274 -18.82 -28.87 -1.34
C PRO A 274 -19.73 -28.37 -2.47
N GLN A 275 -20.90 -28.98 -2.66
CA GLN A 275 -21.80 -28.66 -3.77
C GLN A 275 -22.30 -27.20 -3.74
N ASP A 276 -22.46 -26.63 -2.55
CA ASP A 276 -22.88 -25.25 -2.31
C ASP A 276 -21.76 -24.22 -2.47
N LEU A 277 -20.51 -24.66 -2.70
CA LEU A 277 -19.37 -23.77 -2.85
C LEU A 277 -19.39 -23.14 -4.25
N ASP A 278 -19.73 -21.85 -4.31
CA ASP A 278 -19.68 -21.02 -5.53
C ASP A 278 -18.31 -20.34 -5.67
N LEU A 279 -17.64 -20.53 -6.82
CA LEU A 279 -16.32 -19.97 -7.15
C LEU A 279 -16.39 -18.88 -8.24
N ASP A 280 -17.37 -18.94 -9.15
CA ASP A 280 -18.08 -17.82 -9.80
C ASP A 280 -17.55 -16.43 -9.46
N TRP A 281 -18.06 -15.98 -8.32
CA TRP A 281 -17.89 -14.62 -7.84
C TRP A 281 -16.43 -14.25 -7.55
N ILE A 282 -15.56 -15.18 -7.13
CA ILE A 282 -14.18 -14.83 -6.75
C ILE A 282 -13.30 -14.70 -7.99
N TYR A 283 -13.50 -15.53 -9.00
CA TYR A 283 -12.79 -15.42 -10.27
C TYR A 283 -13.20 -14.17 -11.03
N GLN A 284 -14.51 -13.91 -11.12
CA GLN A 284 -15.01 -12.67 -11.71
C GLN A 284 -14.48 -11.44 -10.97
N LEU A 285 -14.52 -11.44 -9.63
CA LEU A 285 -13.99 -10.31 -8.84
C LEU A 285 -12.48 -10.11 -9.05
N CYS A 286 -11.71 -11.20 -9.16
CA CYS A 286 -10.29 -11.15 -9.45
C CYS A 286 -10.02 -10.54 -10.83
N TYR A 287 -10.77 -10.97 -11.84
CA TYR A 287 -10.73 -10.39 -13.19
C TYR A 287 -11.09 -8.89 -13.19
N ASP A 288 -12.16 -8.50 -12.47
CA ASP A 288 -12.55 -7.09 -12.34
C ASP A 288 -11.46 -6.24 -11.67
N ILE A 289 -10.74 -6.80 -10.69
CA ILE A 289 -9.61 -6.14 -10.03
C ILE A 289 -8.41 -6.03 -10.98
N GLU A 290 -8.09 -7.07 -11.73
CA GLU A 290 -6.97 -7.09 -12.69
C GLU A 290 -7.19 -6.10 -13.84
N THR A 291 -8.42 -5.98 -14.33
CA THR A 291 -8.79 -5.07 -15.42
C THR A 291 -8.91 -3.61 -14.99
N ASN A 292 -9.28 -3.34 -13.74
CA ASN A 292 -9.39 -1.99 -13.20
C ASN A 292 -8.92 -1.89 -11.74
N PRO A 293 -7.60 -2.01 -11.49
CA PRO A 293 -7.06 -2.12 -10.14
C PRO A 293 -7.28 -0.86 -9.31
N ILE A 294 -7.29 0.32 -9.94
CA ILE A 294 -7.44 1.57 -9.21
C ILE A 294 -8.81 1.70 -8.55
N ARG A 295 -9.85 1.10 -9.15
CA ARG A 295 -11.21 1.09 -8.62
C ARG A 295 -11.31 0.39 -7.27
N TYR A 296 -10.48 -0.63 -7.06
CA TYR A 296 -10.45 -1.48 -5.87
C TYR A 296 -9.34 -1.11 -4.87
N HIS A 297 -8.59 -0.04 -5.12
CA HIS A 297 -7.58 0.44 -4.18
C HIS A 297 -8.21 1.01 -2.91
N LEU A 298 -7.64 0.72 -1.74
CA LEU A 298 -8.14 1.17 -0.42
C LEU A 298 -8.39 2.69 -0.33
N ARG A 299 -7.59 3.47 -1.05
CA ARG A 299 -7.69 4.94 -1.08
C ARG A 299 -8.44 5.50 -2.28
N SER A 300 -9.02 4.66 -3.12
CA SER A 300 -9.61 5.08 -4.40
C SER A 300 -10.62 6.21 -4.20
N LYS A 301 -11.56 6.06 -3.25
CA LYS A 301 -12.52 7.11 -2.89
C LYS A 301 -11.85 8.33 -2.22
N THR A 302 -11.01 8.11 -1.22
CA THR A 302 -10.44 9.21 -0.41
C THR A 302 -9.46 10.09 -1.16
N LYS A 303 -8.76 9.54 -2.16
CA LYS A 303 -7.80 10.26 -3.00
C LYS A 303 -8.34 10.57 -4.40
N ARG A 304 -9.63 10.27 -4.65
CA ARG A 304 -10.27 10.42 -5.97
C ARG A 304 -9.44 9.80 -7.08
N LEU A 305 -9.02 8.54 -6.90
CA LEU A 305 -8.18 7.86 -7.88
C LEU A 305 -8.98 7.30 -9.06
N SER A 306 -10.27 7.06 -8.85
CA SER A 306 -11.22 6.55 -9.84
C SER A 306 -12.54 7.32 -9.73
N ILE A 307 -13.23 7.46 -10.86
CA ILE A 307 -14.54 8.13 -10.96
C ILE A 307 -15.62 7.32 -10.22
N ASP A 308 -15.54 5.98 -10.28
CA ASP A 308 -16.49 5.06 -9.62
C ASP A 308 -15.76 4.08 -8.69
N PRO A 309 -15.24 4.54 -7.53
CA PRO A 309 -14.46 3.70 -6.63
C PRO A 309 -15.35 2.66 -5.92
N VAL A 310 -14.88 1.42 -5.85
CA VAL A 310 -15.57 0.36 -5.09
C VAL A 310 -15.41 0.61 -3.59
N ASN A 311 -16.53 0.57 -2.87
CA ASN A 311 -16.49 0.55 -1.42
C ASN A 311 -16.04 -0.83 -0.92
N LEU A 312 -14.77 -0.93 -0.53
CA LEU A 312 -14.21 -2.18 0.01
C LEU A 312 -14.92 -2.66 1.28
N GLY A 313 -15.52 -1.77 2.09
CA GLY A 313 -16.30 -2.15 3.27
C GLY A 313 -17.58 -2.91 2.89
N ASP A 314 -18.31 -2.41 1.89
CA ASP A 314 -19.53 -3.03 1.37
C ASP A 314 -19.20 -4.34 0.66
N LEU A 315 -18.13 -4.35 -0.15
CA LEU A 315 -17.62 -5.55 -0.81
C LEU A 315 -17.23 -6.64 0.20
N ASN A 316 -16.57 -6.25 1.29
CA ASN A 316 -16.19 -7.15 2.37
C ASN A 316 -17.42 -7.74 3.06
N THR A 317 -18.44 -6.92 3.31
CA THR A 317 -19.68 -7.35 3.94
C THR A 317 -20.44 -8.32 3.04
N LYS A 318 -20.55 -8.00 1.74
CA LYS A 318 -21.22 -8.81 0.73
C LYS A 318 -20.64 -10.22 0.63
N TYR A 319 -19.31 -10.35 0.63
CA TYR A 319 -18.63 -11.62 0.42
C TYR A 319 -18.05 -12.26 1.69
N SER A 320 -18.28 -11.69 2.87
CA SER A 320 -17.65 -12.14 4.14
C SER A 320 -17.83 -13.65 4.40
N ALA A 321 -19.08 -14.13 4.27
CA ALA A 321 -19.40 -15.54 4.48
C ALA A 321 -18.73 -16.45 3.44
N LYS A 322 -18.81 -16.08 2.15
CA LYS A 322 -18.17 -16.84 1.05
C LYS A 322 -16.65 -16.90 1.20
N ILE A 323 -16.02 -15.77 1.53
CA ILE A 323 -14.58 -15.69 1.82
C ILE A 323 -14.21 -16.65 2.95
N LYS A 324 -14.93 -16.62 4.07
CA LYS A 324 -14.66 -17.49 5.23
C LYS A 324 -14.84 -18.96 4.88
N GLN A 325 -15.86 -19.30 4.09
CA GLN A 325 -16.11 -20.67 3.62
C GLN A 325 -14.95 -21.14 2.73
N VAL A 326 -14.58 -20.39 1.69
CA VAL A 326 -13.50 -20.77 0.77
C VAL A 326 -12.15 -20.90 1.50
N LEU A 327 -11.80 -19.95 2.38
CA LEU A 327 -10.57 -20.03 3.17
C LEU A 327 -10.56 -21.22 4.14
N SER A 328 -11.72 -21.62 4.68
CA SER A 328 -11.87 -22.83 5.50
C SER A 328 -11.56 -24.08 4.68
N ILE A 329 -12.15 -24.18 3.48
CA ILE A 329 -11.94 -25.32 2.58
C ILE A 329 -10.47 -25.42 2.14
N ILE A 330 -9.87 -24.30 1.74
CA ILE A 330 -8.43 -24.22 1.40
C ILE A 330 -7.58 -24.70 2.58
N ALA A 331 -7.83 -24.19 3.79
CA ALA A 331 -7.05 -24.56 4.98
C ALA A 331 -7.18 -26.07 5.29
N ILE A 332 -8.39 -26.64 5.17
CA ILE A 332 -8.60 -28.08 5.39
C ILE A 332 -7.84 -28.91 4.36
N ILE A 333 -7.90 -28.54 3.07
CA ILE A 333 -7.20 -29.28 2.00
C ILE A 333 -5.69 -29.27 2.26
N ILE A 334 -5.08 -28.10 2.49
CA ILE A 334 -3.63 -27.97 2.69
C ILE A 334 -3.16 -28.73 3.93
N ASN A 335 -3.96 -28.78 5.01
CA ASN A 335 -3.55 -29.49 6.23
C ASN A 335 -3.75 -31.01 6.17
N ILE A 336 -4.64 -31.51 5.30
CA ILE A 336 -4.88 -32.95 5.17
C ILE A 336 -3.86 -33.58 4.21
N PHE A 337 -3.58 -32.92 3.08
CA PHE A 337 -2.73 -33.49 2.04
C PHE A 337 -1.31 -32.93 2.08
N GLN A 338 -0.32 -33.79 1.84
CA GLN A 338 1.08 -33.41 1.78
C GLN A 338 1.48 -32.99 0.36
N GLU A 339 2.57 -32.24 0.25
CA GLU A 339 3.19 -31.86 -1.04
C GLU A 339 2.22 -31.16 -2.01
N THR A 340 1.28 -30.40 -1.47
CA THR A 340 0.35 -29.61 -2.27
C THR A 340 1.03 -28.43 -2.97
N GLY A 341 2.24 -28.07 -2.55
CA GLY A 341 2.93 -26.85 -2.95
C GLY A 341 2.37 -25.59 -2.29
N ALA A 342 1.29 -25.71 -1.50
CA ALA A 342 0.59 -24.61 -0.86
C ALA A 342 0.94 -24.43 0.63
N ASP A 343 1.82 -25.26 1.19
CA ASP A 343 2.16 -25.28 2.62
C ASP A 343 2.66 -23.91 3.13
N PHE A 344 3.42 -23.19 2.30
CA PHE A 344 3.91 -21.85 2.63
C PHE A 344 2.77 -20.83 2.85
N LEU A 345 1.58 -21.08 2.29
CA LEU A 345 0.43 -20.19 2.46
C LEU A 345 -0.13 -20.24 3.89
N LEU A 346 0.06 -21.34 4.63
CA LEU A 346 -0.40 -21.50 6.01
C LEU A 346 0.24 -20.49 6.98
N GLN A 347 1.34 -19.85 6.60
CA GLN A 347 1.95 -18.74 7.35
C GLN A 347 1.11 -17.45 7.28
N ASN A 348 0.12 -17.37 6.39
CA ASN A 348 -0.73 -16.20 6.23
C ASN A 348 -1.84 -16.18 7.29
N SER A 349 -1.84 -15.14 8.13
CA SER A 349 -2.83 -14.97 9.21
C SER A 349 -4.29 -14.85 8.77
N LYS A 350 -4.56 -14.72 7.46
CA LYS A 350 -5.92 -14.72 6.92
C LYS A 350 -6.49 -16.11 6.67
N LEU A 351 -5.66 -17.16 6.60
CA LEU A 351 -6.16 -18.53 6.54
C LEU A 351 -6.68 -18.94 7.92
N ASN A 352 -7.75 -19.73 7.94
CA ASN A 352 -8.32 -20.20 9.18
C ASN A 352 -7.38 -21.21 9.83
N ASN A 353 -7.12 -21.04 11.13
CA ASN A 353 -6.29 -21.96 11.89
C ASN A 353 -6.90 -23.37 11.85
N PHE A 354 -6.06 -24.35 11.50
CA PHE A 354 -6.47 -25.74 11.54
C PHE A 354 -6.55 -26.22 12.99
N GLY A 355 -7.73 -26.66 13.41
CA GLY A 355 -7.99 -27.04 14.79
C GLY A 355 -9.42 -27.52 15.01
N PRO A 356 -9.80 -27.86 16.25
CA PRO A 356 -11.08 -28.49 16.55
C PRO A 356 -12.29 -27.69 16.05
N GLU A 357 -12.25 -26.36 16.11
CA GLU A 357 -13.35 -25.50 15.64
C GLU A 357 -13.57 -25.62 14.11
N LEU A 358 -12.49 -25.56 13.33
CA LEU A 358 -12.54 -25.69 11.87
C LEU A 358 -12.98 -27.11 11.46
N ILE A 359 -12.41 -28.12 12.12
CA ILE A 359 -12.75 -29.53 11.89
C ILE A 359 -14.23 -29.78 12.20
N ASN A 360 -14.72 -29.32 13.35
CA ASN A 360 -16.11 -29.55 13.76
C ASN A 360 -17.11 -28.82 12.84
N SER A 361 -16.79 -27.60 12.40
CA SER A 361 -17.66 -26.85 11.48
C SER A 361 -17.74 -27.44 10.06
N HIS A 362 -16.75 -28.25 9.66
CA HIS A 362 -16.68 -28.90 8.35
C HIS A 362 -16.49 -30.41 8.46
N LYS A 363 -17.02 -31.04 9.53
CA LYS A 363 -16.68 -32.42 9.92
C LYS A 363 -16.88 -33.44 8.79
N GLN A 364 -18.02 -33.38 8.12
CA GLN A 364 -18.31 -34.30 7.01
C GLN A 364 -17.31 -34.16 5.86
N TYR A 365 -16.92 -32.92 5.54
CA TYR A 365 -15.96 -32.64 4.48
C TYR A 365 -14.54 -33.11 4.89
N HIS A 366 -14.12 -32.75 6.10
CA HIS A 366 -12.87 -33.19 6.69
C HIS A 366 -12.74 -34.73 6.69
N ASP A 367 -13.73 -35.44 7.22
CA ASP A 367 -13.71 -36.90 7.31
C ASP A 367 -13.70 -37.57 5.93
N LYS A 368 -14.33 -36.95 4.92
CA LYS A 368 -14.26 -37.41 3.52
C LYS A 368 -12.84 -37.27 2.97
N LEU A 369 -12.18 -36.14 3.23
CA LEU A 369 -10.80 -35.90 2.76
C LEU A 369 -9.77 -36.77 3.48
N ILE A 370 -9.92 -37.04 4.77
CA ILE A 370 -9.06 -37.99 5.50
C ILE A 370 -9.13 -39.39 4.86
N LYS A 371 -10.34 -39.90 4.60
CA LYS A 371 -10.51 -41.19 3.91
C LYS A 371 -9.86 -41.22 2.53
N LEU A 372 -9.98 -40.12 1.79
CA LEU A 372 -9.35 -40.00 0.47
C LEU A 372 -7.82 -40.00 0.59
N ARG A 373 -7.26 -39.26 1.55
CA ARG A 373 -5.82 -39.26 1.84
C ARG A 373 -5.33 -40.67 2.17
N ASP A 374 -5.98 -41.37 3.08
CA ASP A 374 -5.58 -42.73 3.47
C ASP A 374 -5.63 -43.70 2.27
N GLN A 375 -6.59 -43.51 1.35
CA GLN A 375 -6.65 -44.28 0.11
C GLN A 375 -5.49 -43.95 -0.84
N ILE A 376 -5.18 -42.67 -1.03
CA ILE A 376 -4.05 -42.22 -1.86
C ILE A 376 -2.74 -42.77 -1.30
N GLU A 377 -2.47 -42.57 -0.01
CA GLU A 377 -1.26 -43.06 0.67
C GLU A 377 -1.13 -44.58 0.52
N SER A 378 -2.23 -45.33 0.65
CA SER A 378 -2.21 -46.80 0.45
C SER A 378 -1.84 -47.24 -0.96
N TYR A 379 -2.04 -46.41 -1.99
CA TYR A 379 -1.58 -46.70 -3.35
C TYR A 379 -0.17 -46.17 -3.62
N GLU A 380 0.20 -45.01 -3.06
CA GLU A 380 1.57 -44.49 -3.12
C GLU A 380 2.55 -45.45 -2.43
N ASP A 381 2.17 -46.05 -1.30
CA ASP A 381 2.93 -47.10 -0.60
C ASP A 381 3.14 -48.37 -1.45
N LYS A 382 2.31 -48.57 -2.48
CA LYS A 382 2.44 -49.67 -3.47
C LYS A 382 3.17 -49.22 -4.74
N GLU A 383 3.78 -48.03 -4.72
CA GLU A 383 4.50 -47.42 -5.83
C GLU A 383 3.64 -47.21 -7.09
N TRP A 384 2.33 -47.02 -6.92
CA TRP A 384 1.47 -46.65 -8.05
C TRP A 384 1.80 -45.23 -8.49
N ASN A 385 1.81 -45.00 -9.81
CA ASN A 385 1.94 -43.64 -10.33
C ASN A 385 0.66 -42.83 -10.06
N SER A 386 0.79 -41.51 -10.03
CA SER A 386 -0.31 -40.62 -9.68
C SER A 386 -1.50 -40.68 -10.65
N GLU A 387 -1.25 -40.93 -11.94
CA GLU A 387 -2.31 -40.99 -12.96
C GLU A 387 -3.20 -42.23 -12.76
N ASP A 388 -2.59 -43.39 -12.51
CA ASP A 388 -3.29 -44.64 -12.22
C ASP A 388 -4.10 -44.53 -10.92
N ILE A 389 -3.56 -43.87 -9.90
CA ILE A 389 -4.28 -43.59 -8.64
C ILE A 389 -5.53 -42.75 -8.93
N VAL A 390 -5.39 -41.67 -9.71
CA VAL A 390 -6.53 -40.82 -10.09
C VAL A 390 -7.58 -41.61 -10.85
N ILE A 391 -7.20 -42.39 -11.86
CA ILE A 391 -8.13 -43.21 -12.64
C ILE A 391 -8.84 -44.25 -11.75
N ARG A 392 -8.10 -44.84 -10.81
CA ARG A 392 -8.63 -45.89 -9.92
C ARG A 392 -9.60 -45.36 -8.88
N LEU A 393 -9.33 -44.18 -8.34
CA LEU A 393 -10.10 -43.55 -7.28
C LEU A 393 -11.18 -42.59 -7.79
N ASP A 394 -11.20 -42.26 -9.08
CA ASP A 394 -12.30 -41.49 -9.65
C ASP A 394 -13.62 -42.25 -9.49
N SER A 395 -14.50 -41.67 -8.67
CA SER A 395 -15.81 -42.21 -8.36
C SER A 395 -16.87 -41.89 -9.42
N GLY A 396 -16.48 -41.20 -10.51
CA GLY A 396 -17.38 -40.74 -11.56
C GLY A 396 -18.04 -39.39 -11.26
N ASP A 397 -17.69 -38.75 -10.15
CA ASP A 397 -18.07 -37.36 -9.78
C ASP A 397 -16.94 -36.36 -10.10
N SER A 398 -16.13 -36.65 -11.12
CA SER A 398 -15.00 -35.83 -11.52
C SER A 398 -15.40 -34.39 -11.91
N ASN A 399 -16.66 -34.18 -12.30
CA ASN A 399 -17.22 -32.85 -12.60
C ASN A 399 -17.32 -31.93 -11.37
N ASN A 400 -17.39 -32.49 -10.14
CA ASN A 400 -17.39 -31.71 -8.90
C ASN A 400 -16.02 -31.73 -8.18
N SER A 401 -14.96 -32.15 -8.89
CA SER A 401 -13.60 -32.08 -8.36
C SER A 401 -13.09 -30.64 -8.30
N LEU A 402 -12.12 -30.40 -7.42
CA LEU A 402 -11.39 -29.15 -7.32
C LEU A 402 -10.83 -28.73 -8.68
N TYR A 403 -10.19 -29.66 -9.39
CA TYR A 403 -9.65 -29.43 -10.73
C TYR A 403 -10.73 -28.93 -11.70
N HIS A 404 -11.81 -29.70 -11.88
CA HIS A 404 -12.84 -29.39 -12.87
C HIS A 404 -13.55 -28.07 -12.57
N ARG A 405 -13.96 -27.87 -11.31
CA ARG A 405 -14.65 -26.64 -10.90
C ARG A 405 -13.78 -25.41 -11.13
N ILE A 406 -12.47 -25.49 -10.87
CA ILE A 406 -11.56 -24.37 -11.11
C ILE A 406 -11.34 -24.13 -12.61
N THR A 407 -11.09 -25.17 -13.40
CA THR A 407 -10.85 -25.01 -14.84
C THR A 407 -12.08 -24.48 -15.58
N GLU A 408 -13.28 -24.94 -15.21
CA GLU A 408 -14.55 -24.44 -15.72
C GLU A 408 -14.76 -22.96 -15.36
N THR A 409 -14.56 -22.60 -14.10
CA THR A 409 -14.72 -21.21 -13.63
C THR A 409 -13.73 -20.26 -14.32
N LYS A 410 -12.47 -20.70 -14.52
CA LYS A 410 -11.47 -19.94 -15.30
C LYS A 410 -11.91 -19.75 -16.74
N GLY A 411 -12.38 -20.82 -17.39
CA GLY A 411 -12.85 -20.77 -18.77
C GLY A 411 -13.99 -19.77 -18.98
N GLY A 412 -14.90 -19.65 -18.01
CA GLY A 412 -16.01 -18.70 -18.08
C GLY A 412 -15.66 -17.24 -17.76
N SER A 413 -14.67 -17.00 -16.89
CA SER A 413 -14.36 -15.65 -16.38
C SER A 413 -13.34 -14.87 -17.22
N TYR A 414 -12.60 -15.53 -18.11
CA TYR A 414 -11.56 -14.92 -18.96
C TYR A 414 -11.91 -14.93 -20.46
N CYS A 415 -13.18 -15.15 -20.82
CA CYS A 415 -13.69 -15.12 -22.19
C CYS A 415 -14.39 -13.81 -22.55
#